data_AF-A0A838WWI5-F1
#
_entry.id   AF-A0A838WWI5-F1
#
_cell.length_a   1.000
_cell.length_b   1.000
_cell.length_c   1.000
_cell.angle_alpha   90.00
_cell.angle_beta   90.00
_cell.angle_gamma   90.00
#
_symmetry.space_group_name_H-M   'P 1'
#
loop_
_entity.id
_entity.type
_entity.pdbx_description
1 polymer ?
#
loop_
_entity_poly.entity_id
_entity_poly.type
_entity_poly.pdbx_seq_one_letter_code
_entity_poly.pdbx_strand_id
1 'polypeptide(L)' 'SLSVFKNWCALYHQVLNNSVSQEMANVGTTLIQYNPQSNLLRPVIEEIWQPIVEQDNWQPFYNLIQNFHT' A
#
# COMPACT_ATOMS: atom_id res chain seq x y z
N SER A 1 -17.92 -5.66 -15.64
CA SER A 1 -16.96 -5.27 -14.59
C SER A 1 -15.92 -6.36 -14.31
N LEU A 2 -16.26 -7.65 -14.23
CA LEU A 2 -15.27 -8.71 -13.97
C LEU A 2 -14.44 -9.15 -15.20
N SER A 3 -15.03 -9.15 -16.40
CA SER A 3 -14.37 -9.57 -17.65
C SER A 3 -13.26 -8.61 -18.08
N VAL A 4 -13.52 -7.30 -17.99
CA VAL A 4 -12.53 -6.25 -18.29
C VAL A 4 -11.33 -6.35 -17.35
N PHE A 5 -11.57 -6.56 -16.04
CA PHE A 5 -10.50 -6.73 -15.07
C PHE A 5 -9.65 -7.98 -15.36
N LYS A 6 -10.28 -9.12 -15.66
CA LYS A 6 -9.56 -10.35 -16.05
C LYS A 6 -8.70 -10.16 -17.31
N ASN A 7 -9.24 -9.47 -18.32
CA ASN A 7 -8.49 -9.16 -19.54
C ASN A 7 -7.29 -8.25 -19.25
N TRP A 8 -7.48 -7.24 -18.39
CA TRP A 8 -6.40 -6.38 -17.95
C TRP A 8 -5.31 -7.17 -17.21
N CYS A 9 -5.66 -8.05 -16.28
CA CYS A 9 -4.70 -8.90 -15.57
C CYS A 9 -3.91 -9.80 -16.54
N ALA A 10 -4.59 -10.40 -17.53
CA ALA A 10 -3.94 -11.24 -18.53
C ALA A 10 -2.92 -10.45 -19.36
N LEU A 11 -3.29 -9.25 -19.83
CA LEU A 11 -2.39 -8.37 -20.57
C LEU A 11 -1.21 -7.91 -19.72
N TYR A 12 -1.46 -7.53 -18.47
CA TYR A 12 -0.43 -7.13 -17.52
C TYR A 12 0.61 -8.24 -17.31
N HIS A 13 0.15 -9.48 -17.06
CA HIS A 13 1.05 -10.64 -16.94
C HIS A 13 1.84 -10.91 -18.22
N GLN A 14 1.20 -10.80 -19.39
CA GLN A 14 1.88 -11.00 -20.66
C GLN A 14 3.01 -9.98 -20.88
N VAL A 15 2.76 -8.70 -20.56
CA VAL A 15 3.77 -7.64 -20.67
C VAL A 15 4.95 -7.90 -19.73
N LEU A 16 4.69 -8.27 -18.47
CA LEU A 16 5.74 -8.59 -17.50
C LEU A 16 6.61 -9.76 -17.96
N ASN A 17 5.98 -10.86 -18.41
CA ASN A 17 6.70 -12.05 -18.86
C ASN A 17 7.50 -11.81 -20.15
N ASN A 18 7.07 -10.90 -21.01
CA ASN A 18 7.77 -10.65 -22.27
C ASN A 18 8.87 -9.59 -22.14
N SER A 19 8.70 -8.60 -21.27
CA SER A 19 9.56 -7.41 -21.24
C SER A 19 10.65 -7.48 -20.17
N VAL A 20 10.41 -8.23 -19.09
CA VAL A 20 11.27 -8.23 -17.88
C VAL A 20 11.35 -9.61 -17.22
N SER A 21 11.16 -10.70 -17.97
CA SER A 21 11.17 -12.07 -17.42
C SER A 21 12.40 -12.41 -16.59
N GLN A 22 13.59 -11.97 -17.03
CA GLN A 22 14.85 -12.18 -16.33
C GLN A 22 14.99 -11.33 -15.06
N GLU A 23 14.20 -10.26 -14.93
CA GLU A 23 14.22 -9.31 -13.83
C GLU A 23 12.98 -9.42 -12.93
N MET A 24 12.15 -10.46 -13.10
CA MET A 24 10.91 -10.59 -12.33
C MET A 24 11.12 -10.61 -10.81
N ALA A 25 12.28 -11.09 -10.34
CA ALA A 25 12.67 -10.98 -8.94
C ALA A 25 12.77 -9.50 -8.49
N ASN A 26 13.34 -8.64 -9.34
CA ASN A 26 13.50 -7.21 -9.07
C ASN A 26 12.16 -6.47 -9.14
N VAL A 27 11.23 -6.90 -10.01
CA VAL A 27 9.88 -6.32 -10.10
C VAL A 27 9.16 -6.45 -8.76
N GLY A 28 9.22 -7.62 -8.11
CA GLY A 28 8.64 -7.82 -6.78
C GLY A 28 9.24 -6.90 -5.73
N THR A 29 10.56 -6.81 -5.66
CA THR A 29 11.28 -5.91 -4.75
C THR A 29 10.93 -4.44 -5.01
N THR A 30 10.86 -4.03 -6.27
CA THR A 30 10.50 -2.67 -6.68
C THR A 30 9.10 -2.31 -6.21
N LEU A 31 8.12 -3.20 -6.40
CA LEU A 31 6.75 -2.96 -5.95
C LEU A 31 6.66 -2.85 -4.43
N ILE A 32 7.40 -3.66 -3.68
CA ILE A 32 7.44 -3.56 -2.21
C ILE A 32 8.06 -2.23 -1.78
N GLN A 33 9.16 -1.83 -2.41
CA GLN A 33 9.90 -0.62 -2.05
C GLN A 33 9.09 0.67 -2.31
N TYR A 34 8.37 0.74 -3.43
CA TYR A 34 7.73 1.99 -3.86
C TYR A 34 6.21 2.04 -3.62
N ASN A 35 5.53 0.91 -3.45
CA ASN A 35 4.11 0.94 -3.10
C ASN A 35 3.94 1.23 -1.61
N PRO A 36 3.03 2.15 -1.24
CA PRO A 36 2.69 2.38 0.15
C PRO A 36 2.23 1.08 0.83
N GLN A 37 2.93 0.67 1.89
CA GLN A 37 2.58 -0.53 2.67
C GLN A 37 1.36 -0.29 3.57
N SER A 38 1.10 0.97 3.93
CA SER A 38 -0.11 1.39 4.62
C SER A 38 -0.97 2.24 3.70
N ASN A 39 -2.25 1.92 3.59
CA ASN A 39 -3.20 2.81 2.97
C ASN A 39 -3.68 3.81 4.03
N LEU A 40 -2.96 4.93 4.20
CA LEU A 40 -3.41 6.06 5.04
C LEU A 40 -4.56 6.77 4.35
N LEU A 41 -5.70 6.09 4.28
CA LEU A 41 -6.94 6.70 3.86
C LEU A 41 -7.33 7.75 4.89
N ARG A 42 -7.96 8.82 4.42
CA ARG A 42 -8.45 9.93 5.25
C ARG A 42 -9.17 9.49 6.54
N PRO A 43 -10.01 8.45 6.55
CA PRO A 43 -10.65 7.97 7.78
C PRO A 43 -9.67 7.51 8.87
N VAL A 44 -8.54 6.90 8.49
CA VAL A 44 -7.52 6.43 9.44
C VAL A 44 -6.80 7.61 10.09
N ILE A 45 -6.60 8.69 9.33
CA ILE A 45 -6.00 9.93 9.85
C ILE A 45 -6.95 10.61 10.84
N GLU A 46 -8.24 10.67 10.50
CA GLU A 46 -9.28 11.28 11.35
C GLU A 46 -9.45 10.50 12.66
N GLU A 47 -9.40 9.17 12.63
CA GLU A 47 -9.45 8.31 13.83
C GLU A 47 -8.29 8.57 14.80
N ILE A 48 -7.12 8.96 14.29
CA ILE A 48 -5.93 9.26 15.11
C ILE A 48 -5.97 10.70 15.65
N TRP A 49 -6.49 11.64 14.86
CA TRP A 49 -6.56 13.05 15.27
C TRP A 49 -7.65 13.31 16.31
N GLN A 50 -8.78 12.62 16.24
CA GLN A 50 -9.89 12.88 17.15
C GLN A 50 -9.51 12.71 18.65
N PRO A 51 -8.84 11.63 19.08
CA PRO A 51 -8.39 11.47 20.47
C PRO A 51 -7.37 12.51 20.93
N ILE A 52 -6.54 13.03 20.02
CA ILE A 52 -5.57 14.10 20.35
C ILE A 52 -6.30 15.39 20.67
N VAL A 53 -7.26 15.78 19.83
CA VAL A 53 -8.01 17.04 19.97
C VAL A 53 -8.96 16.99 21.16
N GLU A 54 -9.66 15.88 21.36
CA GLU A 54 -10.71 15.78 22.37
C GLU A 54 -10.18 15.41 23.76
N GLN A 55 -9.08 14.65 23.83
CA GLN A 55 -8.65 13.98 25.07
C GLN A 55 -7.16 14.18 25.38
N ASP A 56 -6.42 14.94 24.57
CA ASP A 56 -4.95 15.03 24.62
C ASP A 56 -4.27 13.64 24.63
N ASN A 57 -4.92 12.66 23.99
CA ASN A 57 -4.45 11.28 23.96
C ASN A 57 -3.62 11.04 22.70
N TRP A 58 -2.30 11.08 22.86
CA TRP A 58 -1.32 10.84 21.80
C TRP A 58 -1.05 9.35 21.52
N GLN A 59 -1.59 8.43 22.32
CA GLN A 59 -1.28 6.99 22.20
C GLN A 59 -1.63 6.38 20.83
N PRO A 60 -2.77 6.70 20.18
CA PRO A 60 -3.09 6.17 18.85
C PRO A 60 -2.07 6.60 17.79
N PHE A 61 -1.53 7.82 17.89
CA PHE A 61 -0.50 8.33 16.99
C PHE A 61 0.84 7.61 17.18
N TYR A 62 1.25 7.36 18.42
CA TYR A 62 2.46 6.59 18.69
C TYR A 62 2.35 5.14 18.18
N ASN A 63 1.18 4.51 18.36
CA ASN A 63 0.91 3.18 17.81
C ASN A 63 0.97 3.19 16.26
N LEU A 64 0.48 4.24 15.61
CA LEU A 64 0.61 4.39 14.16
C LEU A 64 2.08 4.46 13.74
N ILE A 65 2.89 5.30 14.40
CA ILE A 65 4.31 5.46 14.08
C ILE A 65 5.06 4.13 14.17
N GLN A 66 4.75 3.30 15.17
CA GLN A 66 5.36 1.97 15.32
C GLN A 66 5.16 1.07 14.09
N ASN A 67 4.06 1.23 13.35
CA ASN A 67 3.79 0.46 12.13
C ASN A 67 4.63 0.91 10.92
N PHE A 68 5.32 2.05 11.00
CA PHE A 68 6.17 2.59 9.92
C PHE A 68 7.68 2.41 10.16
N HIS A 69 8.10 1.86 11.30
CA HIS A 69 9.52 1.74 11.68
C HIS A 69 10.14 0.35 11.41
N THR A 70 9.60 -0.41 10.47
CA THR A 70 10.17 -1.69 9.97
C THR A 70 10.46 -1.61 8.49
#